data_AF-A0A962I808-F1
#
_entry.id   AF-A0A962I808-F1
#
_cell.length_a   1.000
_cell.length_b   1.000
_cell.length_c   1.000
_cell.angle_alpha   90.00
_cell.angle_beta   90.00
_cell.angle_gamma   90.00
#
_symmetry.space_group_name_H-M   'P 1'
#
loop_
_entity.id
_entity.type
_entity.pdbx_description
1 polymer ?
#
loop_
_entity_poly.entity_id
_entity_poly.type
_entity_poly.pdbx_seq_one_letter_code
_entity_poly.pdbx_strand_id
1 'polypeptide(L)'
;MSDLASKTVVCLDSAHWGDLLAALASSRTRTNARGRLTAFATRGGVLALSMHHVAEMAQHENAKKARTRFQALSELRSLRVVSPMTGEGLGSIVDLLALELKVVVESPGVDAVSVANAVRPDVLVTATGLQVSNWILPMLDELRAYVMADAPRRRAISALSQSVALDRSRDLLGTEISVVPPHQAKANLAALEKRLTTELVSRRDPRASETEARETAFRFVRDLMSDVDAVAEHGSYWGKLFEGTGVSPHEVAEMRCYGEVADLVLFRKQLEIPAEHLGYTAAQLRCIRPEQFPTWLLHHAFKTHRQLAARTRASDLTDIQLLSFAPYMDALFVDKRTHESVRRVRQKDPTAAAFLRSTMRASSWERALSLALGPSLDGKT
;
A
#
# COMPACT_ATOMS: atom_id res chain seq x y z
N MET A 1 22.78 4.60 -29.72
CA MET A 1 22.13 4.83 -28.41
C MET A 1 21.00 5.86 -28.54
N SER A 2 20.06 5.59 -29.45
CA SER A 2 18.98 6.51 -29.83
C SER A 2 17.78 5.64 -30.21
N ASP A 3 17.09 5.07 -29.23
CA ASP A 3 15.72 4.56 -29.43
C ASP A 3 14.99 4.28 -28.09
N LEU A 4 15.05 5.24 -27.16
CA LEU A 4 14.17 5.28 -25.99
C LEU A 4 13.11 6.35 -26.24
N ALA A 5 12.32 6.19 -27.31
CA ALA A 5 10.94 6.69 -27.26
C ALA A 5 10.36 6.22 -25.92
N SER A 6 9.84 7.14 -25.10
CA SER A 6 9.54 6.88 -23.69
C SER A 6 8.65 5.64 -23.58
N LYS A 7 9.21 4.52 -23.11
CA LYS A 7 8.45 3.27 -22.99
C LYS A 7 7.25 3.52 -22.07
N THR A 8 6.07 3.08 -22.47
CA THR A 8 4.85 3.15 -21.66
C THR A 8 4.94 2.07 -20.58
N VAL A 9 5.13 2.49 -19.34
CA VAL A 9 5.26 1.62 -18.18
C VAL A 9 3.89 1.29 -17.59
N VAL A 10 3.55 0.00 -17.61
CA VAL A 10 2.22 -0.50 -17.23
C VAL A 10 2.36 -1.45 -16.06
N CYS A 11 1.63 -1.17 -14.98
CA CYS A 11 1.52 -2.06 -13.85
C CYS A 11 0.17 -2.79 -13.89
N LEU A 12 0.24 -4.12 -13.84
CA LEU A 12 -0.94 -4.97 -13.73
C LEU A 12 -1.29 -5.16 -12.26
N ASP A 13 -2.54 -5.46 -11.94
CA ASP A 13 -2.86 -5.96 -10.59
C ASP A 13 -2.28 -7.37 -10.37
N SER A 14 -2.23 -7.81 -9.12
CA SER A 14 -1.68 -9.13 -8.76
C SER A 14 -2.43 -10.31 -9.41
N ALA A 15 -3.74 -10.15 -9.71
CA ALA A 15 -4.53 -11.19 -10.35
C ALA A 15 -4.15 -11.34 -11.83
N HIS A 16 -4.07 -10.25 -12.56
CA HIS A 16 -3.57 -10.20 -13.95
C HIS A 16 -2.14 -10.72 -14.05
N TRP A 17 -1.27 -10.35 -13.10
CA TRP A 17 0.07 -10.93 -13.01
C TRP A 17 0.03 -12.45 -12.83
N GLY A 18 -0.80 -12.94 -11.90
CA GLY A 18 -0.97 -14.37 -11.64
C GLY A 18 -1.44 -15.14 -12.87
N ASP A 19 -2.37 -14.59 -13.64
CA ASP A 19 -2.93 -15.18 -14.86
C ASP A 19 -1.93 -15.14 -16.02
N LEU A 20 -1.20 -14.04 -16.19
CA LEU A 20 -0.13 -13.93 -17.19
C LEU A 20 0.96 -14.98 -16.95
N LEU A 21 1.45 -15.09 -15.71
CA LEU A 21 2.49 -16.07 -15.37
C LEU A 21 1.99 -17.51 -15.51
N ALA A 22 0.71 -17.76 -15.20
CA ALA A 22 0.11 -19.07 -15.47
C ALA A 22 0.05 -19.37 -16.98
N ALA A 23 -0.28 -18.38 -17.80
CA ALA A 23 -0.32 -18.52 -19.25
C ALA A 23 1.08 -18.79 -19.84
N LEU A 24 2.12 -18.16 -19.30
CA LEU A 24 3.52 -18.39 -19.67
C LEU A 24 4.05 -19.75 -19.20
N ALA A 25 3.64 -20.20 -18.01
CA ALA A 25 4.02 -21.50 -17.48
C ALA A 25 3.41 -22.67 -18.28
N SER A 26 2.22 -22.52 -18.84
CA SER A 26 1.50 -23.58 -19.55
C SER A 26 1.96 -23.74 -20.99
N SER A 27 2.36 -24.95 -21.39
CA SER A 27 2.78 -25.26 -22.78
C SER A 27 1.70 -24.93 -23.81
N ARG A 28 0.42 -25.07 -23.46
CA ARG A 28 -0.72 -24.78 -24.34
C ARG A 28 -0.86 -23.31 -24.68
N THR A 29 -0.56 -22.42 -23.73
CA THR A 29 -0.84 -20.97 -23.86
C THR A 29 0.43 -20.14 -24.00
N ARG A 30 1.61 -20.69 -23.71
CA ARG A 30 2.90 -19.99 -23.69
C ARG A 30 3.19 -19.26 -24.99
N THR A 31 3.00 -19.90 -26.14
CA THR A 31 3.27 -19.29 -27.44
C THR A 31 2.41 -18.05 -27.69
N ASN A 32 1.11 -18.13 -27.40
CA ASN A 32 0.20 -16.99 -27.52
C ASN A 32 0.58 -15.87 -26.52
N ALA A 33 0.90 -16.23 -25.27
CA ALA A 33 1.30 -15.25 -24.26
C ALA A 33 2.58 -14.49 -24.65
N ARG A 34 3.60 -15.21 -25.14
CA ARG A 34 4.84 -14.61 -25.66
C ARG A 34 4.59 -13.72 -26.87
N GLY A 35 3.72 -14.15 -27.79
CA GLY A 35 3.33 -13.33 -28.94
C GLY A 35 2.71 -12.00 -28.51
N ARG A 36 1.80 -12.00 -27.53
CA ARG A 36 1.17 -10.79 -26.99
C ARG A 36 2.15 -9.87 -26.27
N LEU A 37 3.04 -10.42 -25.46
CA LEU A 37 4.09 -9.65 -24.79
C LEU A 37 5.06 -9.01 -25.78
N THR A 38 5.40 -9.75 -26.85
CA THR A 38 6.26 -9.24 -27.92
C THR A 38 5.57 -8.09 -28.65
N ALA A 39 4.30 -8.25 -29.04
CA ALA A 39 3.52 -7.19 -29.67
C ALA A 39 3.38 -5.95 -28.77
N PHE A 40 3.17 -6.16 -27.46
CA PHE A 40 3.13 -5.08 -26.46
C PHE A 40 4.47 -4.34 -26.37
N ALA A 41 5.58 -5.07 -26.31
CA ALA A 41 6.93 -4.49 -26.25
C ALA A 41 7.33 -3.75 -27.53
N THR A 42 7.00 -4.29 -28.71
CA THR A 42 7.26 -3.64 -30.01
C THR A 42 6.52 -2.31 -30.14
N ARG A 43 5.37 -2.17 -29.48
CA ARG A 43 4.62 -0.91 -29.39
C ARG A 43 5.08 0.00 -28.25
N GLY A 44 6.26 -0.25 -27.67
CA GLY A 44 6.86 0.57 -26.61
C GLY A 44 6.37 0.27 -25.19
N GLY A 45 5.55 -0.76 -24.99
CA GLY A 45 5.08 -1.16 -23.66
C GLY A 45 6.13 -1.88 -22.82
N VAL A 46 6.15 -1.63 -21.51
CA VAL A 46 6.93 -2.41 -20.55
C VAL A 46 6.12 -2.65 -19.27
N LEU A 47 6.17 -3.87 -18.74
CA LEU A 47 5.47 -4.23 -17.52
C LEU A 47 6.27 -3.82 -16.28
N ALA A 48 5.56 -3.37 -15.24
CA ALA A 48 6.13 -3.03 -13.95
C ALA A 48 5.74 -4.05 -12.86
N LEU A 49 6.69 -4.34 -11.96
CA LEU A 49 6.55 -5.28 -10.86
C LEU A 49 7.14 -4.68 -9.56
N SER A 50 6.58 -5.07 -8.41
CA SER A 50 7.03 -4.63 -7.09
C SER A 50 6.97 -5.80 -6.11
N MET A 51 7.62 -5.65 -4.94
CA MET A 51 7.59 -6.67 -3.89
C MET A 51 6.16 -6.99 -3.40
N HIS A 52 5.24 -6.04 -3.49
CA HIS A 52 3.82 -6.26 -3.13
C HIS A 52 3.13 -7.28 -4.04
N HIS A 53 3.40 -7.23 -5.34
CA HIS A 53 2.91 -8.26 -6.29
C HIS A 53 3.50 -9.63 -5.96
N VAL A 54 4.80 -9.67 -5.67
CA VAL A 54 5.51 -10.91 -5.33
C VAL A 54 4.91 -11.53 -4.07
N ALA A 55 4.73 -10.73 -3.01
CA ALA A 55 4.14 -11.18 -1.76
C ALA A 55 2.73 -11.75 -1.96
N GLU A 56 1.87 -11.08 -2.73
CA GLU A 56 0.52 -11.57 -3.01
C GLU A 56 0.51 -12.86 -3.85
N MET A 57 1.34 -12.93 -4.90
CA MET A 57 1.46 -14.15 -5.70
C MET A 57 2.06 -15.33 -4.93
N ALA A 58 2.95 -15.05 -3.96
CA ALA A 58 3.55 -16.06 -3.10
C ALA A 58 2.54 -16.70 -2.14
N GLN A 59 1.48 -15.98 -1.75
CA GLN A 59 0.43 -16.50 -0.85
C GLN A 59 -0.42 -17.65 -1.43
N HIS A 60 -0.20 -18.08 -2.70
CA HIS A 60 -0.94 -19.19 -3.26
C HIS A 60 -0.72 -20.48 -2.46
N GLU A 61 -1.80 -21.18 -2.11
CA GLU A 61 -1.79 -22.39 -1.27
C GLU A 61 -0.93 -23.54 -1.80
N ASN A 62 -0.59 -23.52 -3.09
CA ASN A 62 0.13 -24.59 -3.75
C ASN A 62 1.55 -24.11 -4.06
N ALA A 63 2.53 -24.61 -3.30
CA ALA A 63 3.93 -24.23 -3.42
C ALA A 63 4.50 -24.50 -4.82
N LYS A 64 4.11 -25.62 -5.45
CA LYS A 64 4.52 -25.96 -6.82
C LYS A 64 4.00 -24.92 -7.80
N LYS A 65 2.72 -24.52 -7.71
CA LYS A 65 2.14 -23.48 -8.56
C LYS A 65 2.84 -22.13 -8.37
N ALA A 66 3.14 -21.73 -7.14
CA ALA A 66 3.87 -20.49 -6.88
C ALA A 66 5.28 -20.53 -7.49
N ARG A 67 6.04 -21.60 -7.25
CA ARG A 67 7.37 -21.79 -7.86
C ARG A 67 7.32 -21.73 -9.38
N THR A 68 6.37 -22.42 -10.00
CA THR A 68 6.18 -22.39 -11.46
C THR A 68 5.87 -20.99 -11.98
N ARG A 69 5.07 -20.17 -11.27
CA ARG A 69 4.82 -18.77 -11.67
C ARG A 69 6.10 -17.93 -11.64
N PHE A 70 6.90 -18.05 -10.58
CA PHE A 70 8.15 -17.29 -10.47
C PHE A 70 9.22 -17.78 -11.44
N GLN A 71 9.23 -19.07 -11.81
CA GLN A 71 10.05 -19.57 -12.92
C GLN A 71 9.62 -18.96 -14.26
N ALA A 72 8.31 -18.82 -14.50
CA ALA A 72 7.77 -18.25 -15.73
C ALA A 72 8.10 -16.76 -15.92
N LEU A 73 8.54 -16.04 -14.88
CA LEU A 73 9.08 -14.68 -15.03
C LEU A 73 10.27 -14.65 -16.00
N SER A 74 11.07 -15.72 -16.08
CA SER A 74 12.22 -15.81 -17.00
C SER A 74 11.85 -15.64 -18.48
N GLU A 75 10.59 -15.81 -18.86
CA GLU A 75 10.09 -15.57 -20.22
C GLU A 75 10.00 -14.06 -20.57
N LEU A 76 10.09 -13.18 -19.57
CA LEU A 76 9.97 -11.72 -19.73
C LEU A 76 11.35 -11.12 -20.04
N ARG A 77 11.52 -10.64 -21.27
CA ARG A 77 12.79 -10.05 -21.73
C ARG A 77 13.16 -8.75 -21.03
N SER A 78 12.16 -7.95 -20.65
CA SER A 78 12.35 -6.65 -20.01
C SER A 78 11.19 -6.37 -19.08
N LEU A 79 11.53 -5.86 -17.89
CA LEU A 79 10.64 -5.44 -16.84
C LEU A 79 11.14 -4.13 -16.25
N ARG A 80 10.21 -3.37 -15.70
CA ARG A 80 10.50 -2.31 -14.73
C ARG A 80 10.23 -2.88 -13.34
N VAL A 81 11.17 -2.71 -12.42
CA VAL A 81 10.95 -3.05 -11.02
C VAL A 81 11.06 -1.80 -10.17
N VAL A 82 10.29 -1.75 -9.09
CA VAL A 82 10.47 -0.68 -8.09
C VAL A 82 11.91 -0.74 -7.59
N SER A 83 12.58 0.40 -7.62
CA SER A 83 13.97 0.55 -7.19
C SER A 83 14.10 0.25 -5.71
N PRO A 84 14.93 -0.71 -5.29
CA PRO A 84 15.16 -0.99 -3.88
C PRO A 84 16.21 -0.03 -3.31
N MET A 85 16.04 0.35 -2.04
CA MET A 85 17.01 1.19 -1.30
C MET A 85 18.35 0.49 -1.08
N THR A 86 18.39 -0.83 -1.17
CA THR A 86 19.59 -1.68 -1.05
C THR A 86 20.42 -1.77 -2.33
N GLY A 87 19.94 -1.23 -3.45
CA GLY A 87 20.61 -1.26 -4.76
C GLY A 87 20.35 -2.53 -5.59
N GLU A 88 20.05 -3.66 -4.96
CA GLU A 88 19.68 -4.91 -5.64
C GLU A 88 18.36 -5.49 -5.12
N GLY A 89 17.58 -6.10 -6.03
CA GLY A 89 16.31 -6.79 -5.71
C GLY A 89 15.05 -6.06 -6.21
N LEU A 90 13.92 -6.31 -5.54
CA LEU A 90 12.65 -5.65 -5.81
C LEU A 90 12.29 -4.71 -4.65
N GLY A 91 12.05 -3.45 -4.98
CA GLY A 91 11.53 -2.47 -4.04
C GLY A 91 10.03 -2.63 -3.75
N SER A 92 9.63 -1.92 -2.71
CA SER A 92 8.31 -1.89 -2.10
C SER A 92 7.84 -0.43 -1.95
N ILE A 93 6.74 -0.23 -1.21
CA ILE A 93 6.27 1.12 -0.86
C ILE A 93 7.25 1.84 0.09
N VAL A 94 8.02 1.11 0.89
CA VAL A 94 9.01 1.70 1.80
C VAL A 94 10.13 2.37 0.99
N ASP A 95 10.55 1.73 -0.09
CA ASP A 95 11.57 2.26 -1.00
C ASP A 95 11.07 3.49 -1.76
N LEU A 96 9.80 3.48 -2.15
CA LEU A 96 9.16 4.66 -2.74
C LEU A 96 9.13 5.85 -1.76
N LEU A 97 8.73 5.59 -0.50
CA LEU A 97 8.71 6.62 0.55
C LEU A 97 10.11 7.19 0.81
N ALA A 98 11.17 6.38 0.70
CA ALA A 98 12.53 6.87 0.83
C ALA A 98 12.96 7.79 -0.31
N LEU A 99 12.55 7.50 -1.54
CA LEU A 99 12.79 8.40 -2.68
C LEU A 99 12.06 9.74 -2.49
N GLU A 100 10.79 9.70 -2.08
CA GLU A 100 10.02 10.91 -1.73
C GLU A 100 10.69 11.69 -0.60
N LEU A 101 11.09 10.99 0.48
CA LEU A 101 11.75 11.57 1.63
C LEU A 101 13.05 12.28 1.28
N LYS A 102 13.88 11.65 0.44
CA LYS A 102 15.13 12.24 -0.03
C LYS A 102 14.89 13.59 -0.72
N VAL A 103 13.94 13.65 -1.66
CA VAL A 103 13.60 14.89 -2.36
C VAL A 103 13.08 15.96 -1.41
N VAL A 104 12.22 15.59 -0.46
CA VAL A 104 11.64 16.54 0.51
C VAL A 104 12.71 17.12 1.45
N VAL A 105 13.69 16.31 1.87
CA VAL A 105 14.81 16.77 2.70
C VAL A 105 15.75 17.68 1.91
N GLU A 106 16.04 17.34 0.66
CA GLU A 106 16.93 18.13 -0.22
C GLU A 106 16.28 19.45 -0.68
N SER A 107 14.94 19.51 -0.72
CA SER A 107 14.17 20.67 -1.15
C SER A 107 13.06 21.03 -0.16
N PRO A 108 13.39 21.69 0.98
CA PRO A 108 12.39 22.08 1.97
C PRO A 108 11.26 22.93 1.37
N GLY A 109 10.01 22.62 1.73
CA GLY A 109 8.83 23.34 1.23
C GLY A 109 8.35 22.94 -0.17
N VAL A 110 8.98 21.96 -0.81
CA VAL A 110 8.51 21.40 -2.08
C VAL A 110 7.09 20.82 -1.95
N ASP A 111 6.24 21.05 -2.95
CA ASP A 111 4.89 20.50 -3.01
C ASP A 111 4.88 19.05 -3.55
N ALA A 112 3.82 18.30 -3.26
CA ALA A 112 3.73 16.89 -3.64
C ALA A 112 3.80 16.64 -5.16
N VAL A 113 3.27 17.52 -6.02
CA VAL A 113 3.34 17.34 -7.48
C VAL A 113 4.80 17.43 -7.94
N SER A 114 5.52 18.41 -7.40
CA SER A 114 6.95 18.58 -7.64
C SER A 114 7.77 17.38 -7.13
N VAL A 115 7.45 16.84 -5.94
CA VAL A 115 8.06 15.59 -5.43
C VAL A 115 7.79 14.42 -6.37
N ALA A 116 6.54 14.22 -6.79
CA ALA A 116 6.19 13.12 -7.68
C ALA A 116 6.98 13.17 -9.00
N ASN A 117 7.11 14.38 -9.58
CA ASN A 117 7.86 14.58 -10.81
C ASN A 117 9.37 14.34 -10.63
N ALA A 118 9.95 14.80 -9.52
CA ALA A 118 11.37 14.62 -9.23
C ALA A 118 11.73 13.15 -8.96
N VAL A 119 10.87 12.41 -8.25
CA VAL A 119 11.09 10.99 -7.89
C VAL A 119 10.89 10.05 -9.07
N ARG A 120 9.98 10.38 -10.00
CA ARG A 120 9.53 9.49 -11.09
C ARG A 120 10.64 8.82 -11.92
N PRO A 121 11.75 9.48 -12.31
CA PRO A 121 12.82 8.83 -13.06
C PRO A 121 13.49 7.68 -12.30
N ASP A 122 13.50 7.76 -10.96
CA ASP A 122 14.26 6.85 -10.09
C ASP A 122 13.41 5.75 -9.45
N VAL A 123 12.07 5.85 -9.49
CA VAL A 123 11.17 4.82 -8.92
C VAL A 123 11.37 3.48 -9.60
N LEU A 124 11.67 3.45 -10.90
CA LEU A 124 11.64 2.23 -11.70
C LEU A 124 12.95 1.94 -12.43
N VAL A 125 13.68 0.93 -11.96
CA VAL A 125 14.89 0.42 -12.61
C VAL A 125 14.56 -0.69 -13.60
N THR A 126 15.43 -0.88 -14.59
CA THR A 126 15.25 -1.93 -15.60
C THR A 126 15.81 -3.24 -15.07
N ALA A 127 15.03 -4.32 -15.19
CA ALA A 127 15.46 -5.68 -14.93
C ALA A 127 14.97 -6.62 -16.04
N THR A 128 15.56 -7.80 -16.14
CA THR A 128 15.02 -8.92 -16.90
C THR A 128 14.18 -9.80 -15.98
N GLY A 129 13.21 -10.52 -16.55
CA GLY A 129 12.45 -11.50 -15.79
C GLY A 129 13.30 -12.63 -15.23
N LEU A 130 14.42 -12.97 -15.87
CA LEU A 130 15.39 -13.93 -15.35
C LEU A 130 16.08 -13.42 -14.07
N GLN A 131 16.52 -12.15 -14.06
CA GLN A 131 17.10 -11.54 -12.85
C GLN A 131 16.10 -11.55 -11.69
N VAL A 132 14.85 -11.12 -11.95
CA VAL A 132 13.78 -11.12 -10.95
C VAL A 132 13.50 -12.54 -10.43
N SER A 133 13.46 -13.53 -11.33
CA SER A 133 13.30 -14.94 -10.96
C SER A 133 14.43 -15.41 -10.04
N ASN A 134 15.68 -15.05 -10.36
CA ASN A 134 16.86 -15.40 -9.57
C ASN A 134 16.90 -14.71 -8.20
N TRP A 135 16.30 -13.53 -8.05
CA TRP A 135 16.14 -12.89 -6.74
C TRP A 135 15.12 -13.63 -5.87
N ILE A 136 13.99 -14.05 -6.44
CA ILE A 136 12.85 -14.57 -5.67
C ILE A 136 12.98 -16.08 -5.39
N LEU A 137 13.36 -16.89 -6.38
CA LEU A 137 13.33 -18.34 -6.27
C LEU A 137 14.17 -18.92 -5.10
N PRO A 138 15.36 -18.38 -4.77
CA PRO A 138 16.14 -18.87 -3.64
C PRO A 138 15.48 -18.63 -2.28
N MET A 139 14.69 -17.57 -2.14
CA MET A 139 14.02 -17.16 -0.89
C MET A 139 12.51 -17.47 -0.89
N LEU A 140 12.02 -18.20 -1.89
CA LEU A 140 10.59 -18.35 -2.12
C LEU A 140 9.91 -19.08 -0.97
N ASP A 141 10.54 -20.10 -0.40
CA ASP A 141 9.94 -20.90 0.65
C ASP A 141 9.89 -20.13 1.98
N GLU A 142 10.93 -19.35 2.31
CA GLU A 142 10.97 -18.43 3.44
C GLU A 142 9.94 -17.31 3.28
N LEU A 143 9.89 -16.68 2.10
CA LEU A 143 8.91 -15.64 1.80
C LEU A 143 7.49 -16.17 1.96
N ARG A 144 7.21 -17.37 1.44
CA ARG A 144 5.91 -18.04 1.57
C ARG A 144 5.55 -18.28 3.03
N ALA A 145 6.47 -18.82 3.81
CA ALA A 145 6.26 -19.05 5.24
C ALA A 145 5.92 -17.74 5.95
N TYR A 146 6.67 -16.67 5.66
CA TYR A 146 6.43 -15.34 6.21
C TYR A 146 5.05 -14.78 5.83
N VAL A 147 4.71 -14.73 4.53
CA VAL A 147 3.42 -14.14 4.09
C VAL A 147 2.21 -14.95 4.52
N MET A 148 2.35 -16.27 4.72
CA MET A 148 1.29 -17.13 5.24
C MET A 148 1.12 -16.94 6.74
N ALA A 149 2.22 -16.85 7.50
CA ALA A 149 2.20 -16.58 8.94
C ALA A 149 1.64 -15.18 9.26
N ASP A 150 1.93 -14.18 8.42
CA ASP A 150 1.43 -12.81 8.58
C ASP A 150 -0.02 -12.62 8.10
N ALA A 151 -0.61 -13.60 7.40
CA ALA A 151 -1.94 -13.46 6.81
C ALA A 151 -3.06 -13.13 7.82
N PRO A 152 -3.14 -13.75 9.02
CA PRO A 152 -4.10 -13.36 10.06
C PRO A 152 -3.89 -11.91 10.52
N ARG A 153 -2.63 -11.49 10.69
CA ARG A 153 -2.29 -10.12 11.09
C ARG A 153 -2.72 -9.11 10.03
N ARG A 154 -2.49 -9.38 8.74
CA ARG A 154 -2.97 -8.51 7.65
C ARG A 154 -4.49 -8.40 7.60
N ARG A 155 -5.21 -9.51 7.83
CA ARG A 155 -6.68 -9.49 7.95
C ARG A 155 -7.14 -8.65 9.13
N ALA A 156 -6.50 -8.80 10.29
CA ALA A 156 -6.78 -7.99 11.48
C ALA A 156 -6.56 -6.49 11.21
N ILE A 157 -5.41 -6.11 10.62
CA ILE A 157 -5.11 -4.72 10.25
C ILE A 157 -6.15 -4.17 9.28
N SER A 158 -6.48 -4.92 8.22
CA SER A 158 -7.49 -4.50 7.24
C SER A 158 -8.87 -4.32 7.88
N ALA A 159 -9.25 -5.22 8.80
CA ALA A 159 -10.53 -5.17 9.48
C ALA A 159 -10.63 -3.98 10.47
N LEU A 160 -9.60 -3.79 11.30
CA LEU A 160 -9.54 -2.70 12.29
C LEU A 160 -9.45 -1.32 11.62
N SER A 161 -8.62 -1.17 10.60
CA SER A 161 -8.46 0.11 9.86
C SER A 161 -9.73 0.55 9.09
N GLN A 162 -10.72 -0.34 8.98
CA GLN A 162 -12.02 -0.10 8.32
C GLN A 162 -13.19 -0.05 9.31
N SER A 163 -12.92 -0.20 10.61
CA SER A 163 -13.97 -0.26 11.63
C SER A 163 -14.53 1.11 11.92
N VAL A 164 -15.85 1.24 11.79
CA VAL A 164 -16.58 2.46 12.18
C VAL A 164 -16.70 2.55 13.70
N ALA A 165 -16.72 1.40 14.41
CA ALA A 165 -16.73 1.38 15.87
C ALA A 165 -15.49 2.04 16.51
N LEU A 166 -14.38 2.13 15.76
CA LEU A 166 -13.14 2.77 16.18
C LEU A 166 -12.98 4.20 15.66
N ASP A 167 -13.88 4.68 14.79
CA ASP A 167 -13.73 5.99 14.17
C ASP A 167 -14.05 7.10 15.16
N ARG A 168 -13.00 7.73 15.68
CA ARG A 168 -13.02 8.94 16.50
C ARG A 168 -12.33 10.11 15.81
N SER A 169 -12.13 10.03 14.50
CA SER A 169 -11.32 10.99 13.74
C SER A 169 -11.84 12.43 13.84
N ARG A 170 -13.15 12.60 14.05
CA ARG A 170 -13.81 13.91 14.15
C ARG A 170 -13.97 14.43 15.58
N ASP A 171 -13.65 13.61 16.58
CA ASP A 171 -13.73 14.03 17.96
C ASP A 171 -12.73 15.16 18.18
N LEU A 172 -13.19 16.28 18.76
CA LEU A 172 -12.33 17.44 19.02
C LEU A 172 -11.30 17.11 20.11
N LEU A 173 -10.10 17.66 19.98
CA LEU A 173 -9.14 17.71 21.06
C LEU A 173 -9.70 18.66 22.13
N GLY A 174 -10.19 18.09 23.24
CA GLY A 174 -10.65 18.88 24.37
C GLY A 174 -9.48 19.66 25.01
N THR A 175 -9.72 20.88 25.46
CA THR A 175 -8.76 21.68 26.23
C THR A 175 -8.44 21.06 27.59
N GLU A 176 -9.34 20.23 28.11
CA GLU A 176 -9.13 19.37 29.26
C GLU A 176 -9.54 17.95 28.85
N ILE A 177 -8.57 17.06 28.65
CA ILE A 177 -8.88 15.63 28.61
C ILE A 177 -9.35 15.27 30.01
N SER A 178 -10.67 15.21 30.21
CA SER A 178 -11.23 14.67 31.44
C SER A 178 -10.77 13.23 31.57
N VAL A 179 -9.83 12.99 32.49
CA VAL A 179 -9.35 11.66 32.83
C VAL A 179 -10.54 10.91 33.42
N VAL A 180 -11.12 10.05 32.61
CA VAL A 180 -12.23 9.21 33.02
C VAL A 180 -11.71 8.27 34.11
N PRO A 181 -12.43 8.11 35.25
CA PRO A 181 -12.03 7.17 36.28
C PRO A 181 -11.79 5.76 35.69
N PRO A 182 -10.79 4.99 36.18
CA PRO A 182 -10.42 3.70 35.58
C PRO A 182 -11.59 2.72 35.43
N HIS A 183 -12.55 2.72 36.36
CA HIS A 183 -13.74 1.86 36.28
C HIS A 183 -14.65 2.23 35.09
N GLN A 184 -14.83 3.52 34.82
CA GLN A 184 -15.64 4.00 33.71
C GLN A 184 -14.90 3.83 32.37
N ALA A 185 -13.58 3.98 32.35
CA ALA A 185 -12.75 3.63 31.20
C ALA A 185 -12.87 2.13 30.86
N LYS A 186 -12.81 1.25 31.87
CA LYS A 186 -13.01 -0.21 31.71
C LYS A 186 -14.41 -0.54 31.19
N ALA A 187 -15.46 0.11 31.71
CA ALA A 187 -16.82 -0.07 31.20
C ALA A 187 -16.96 0.38 29.72
N ASN A 188 -16.35 1.51 29.35
CA ASN A 188 -16.35 2.00 27.97
C ASN A 188 -15.60 1.05 27.03
N LEU A 189 -14.47 0.50 27.46
CA LEU A 189 -13.71 -0.49 26.69
C LEU A 189 -14.47 -1.80 26.51
N ALA A 190 -15.18 -2.29 27.54
CA ALA A 190 -16.06 -3.46 27.40
C ALA A 190 -17.22 -3.21 26.40
N ALA A 191 -17.81 -2.01 26.43
CA ALA A 191 -18.82 -1.62 25.44
C ALA A 191 -18.25 -1.49 24.03
N LEU A 192 -17.00 -1.03 23.90
CA LEU A 192 -16.27 -0.99 22.64
C LEU A 192 -16.01 -2.41 22.11
N GLU A 193 -15.54 -3.33 22.95
CA GLU A 193 -15.28 -4.72 22.58
C GLU A 193 -16.53 -5.37 21.98
N LYS A 194 -17.70 -5.20 22.61
CA LYS A 194 -18.96 -5.75 22.11
C LYS A 194 -19.33 -5.22 20.72
N ARG A 195 -19.25 -3.89 20.54
CA ARG A 195 -19.54 -3.24 19.25
C ARG A 195 -18.55 -3.66 18.17
N LEU A 196 -17.26 -3.63 18.48
CA LEU A 196 -16.18 -4.01 17.58
C LEU A 196 -16.30 -5.48 17.17
N THR A 197 -16.57 -6.37 18.12
CA THR A 197 -16.78 -7.81 17.84
C THR A 197 -17.93 -8.02 16.87
N THR A 198 -19.07 -7.35 17.09
CA THR A 198 -20.23 -7.47 16.18
C THR A 198 -19.89 -6.98 14.77
N GLU A 199 -19.18 -5.85 14.66
CA GLU A 199 -18.73 -5.33 13.38
C GLU A 199 -17.75 -6.28 12.68
N LEU A 200 -16.69 -6.71 13.37
CA LEU A 200 -15.66 -7.56 12.76
C LEU A 200 -16.21 -8.92 12.34
N VAL A 201 -17.11 -9.53 13.12
CA VAL A 201 -17.75 -10.80 12.75
C VAL A 201 -18.66 -10.65 11.53
N SER A 202 -19.45 -9.58 11.47
CA SER A 202 -20.41 -9.36 10.38
C SER A 202 -19.74 -8.99 9.05
N ARG A 203 -18.64 -8.22 9.12
CA ARG A 203 -17.90 -7.73 7.94
C ARG A 203 -16.64 -8.54 7.63
N ARG A 204 -16.41 -9.67 8.30
CA ARG A 204 -15.15 -10.44 8.19
C ARG A 204 -14.75 -10.77 6.76
N ASP A 205 -13.44 -10.90 6.58
CA ASP A 205 -12.87 -11.54 5.39
C ASP A 205 -13.44 -12.96 5.24
N PRO A 206 -13.89 -13.39 4.05
CA PRO A 206 -14.40 -14.74 3.82
C PRO A 206 -13.43 -15.86 4.22
N ARG A 207 -12.12 -15.59 4.26
CA ARG A 207 -11.08 -16.53 4.68
C ARG A 207 -10.82 -16.52 6.18
N ALA A 208 -11.33 -15.52 6.92
CA ALA A 208 -11.23 -15.48 8.38
C ALA A 208 -12.36 -16.29 9.01
N SER A 209 -12.03 -17.03 10.07
CA SER A 209 -13.04 -17.67 10.91
C SER A 209 -13.75 -16.64 11.78
N GLU A 210 -14.94 -16.99 12.29
CA GLU A 210 -15.61 -16.14 13.28
C GLU A 210 -14.78 -16.00 14.56
N THR A 211 -14.12 -17.09 14.99
CA THR A 211 -13.22 -17.10 16.15
C THR A 211 -12.08 -16.11 15.96
N GLU A 212 -11.43 -16.10 14.78
CA GLU A 212 -10.35 -15.16 14.47
C GLU A 212 -10.81 -13.69 14.57
N ALA A 213 -12.02 -13.38 14.08
CA ALA A 213 -12.58 -12.04 14.16
C ALA A 213 -12.86 -11.60 15.62
N ARG A 214 -13.42 -12.51 16.44
CA ARG A 214 -13.65 -12.27 17.88
C ARG A 214 -12.33 -12.06 18.63
N GLU A 215 -11.35 -12.93 18.40
CA GLU A 215 -10.02 -12.81 19.00
C GLU A 215 -9.29 -11.54 18.59
N THR A 216 -9.52 -11.04 17.37
CA THR A 216 -8.97 -9.76 16.91
C THR A 216 -9.53 -8.59 17.70
N ALA A 217 -10.86 -8.53 17.87
CA ALA A 217 -11.50 -7.49 18.67
C ALA A 217 -11.06 -7.55 20.14
N PHE A 218 -11.05 -8.75 20.72
CA PHE A 218 -10.62 -8.98 22.11
C PHE A 218 -9.16 -8.55 22.33
N ARG A 219 -8.22 -8.99 21.48
CA ARG A 219 -6.82 -8.61 21.59
C ARG A 219 -6.64 -7.10 21.50
N PHE A 220 -7.28 -6.46 20.53
CA PHE A 220 -7.20 -5.01 20.37
C PHE A 220 -7.66 -4.26 21.64
N VAL A 221 -8.81 -4.62 22.21
CA VAL A 221 -9.31 -3.96 23.43
C VAL A 221 -8.44 -4.28 24.65
N ARG A 222 -7.95 -5.52 24.78
CA ARG A 222 -7.04 -5.91 25.85
C ARG A 222 -5.74 -5.10 25.80
N ASP A 223 -5.18 -4.90 24.62
CA ASP A 223 -3.97 -4.10 24.46
C ASP A 223 -4.24 -2.62 24.85
N LEU A 224 -5.40 -2.05 24.48
CA LEU A 224 -5.84 -0.74 24.98
C LEU A 224 -6.05 -0.69 26.50
N MET A 225 -6.57 -1.77 27.11
CA MET A 225 -6.73 -1.85 28.57
C MET A 225 -5.37 -1.82 29.27
N SER A 226 -4.38 -2.52 28.73
CA SER A 226 -3.00 -2.48 29.26
C SER A 226 -2.42 -1.07 29.22
N ASP A 227 -2.69 -0.31 28.14
CA ASP A 227 -2.27 1.09 28.04
C ASP A 227 -2.97 1.97 29.08
N VAL A 228 -4.27 1.77 29.33
CA VAL A 228 -5.02 2.52 30.35
C VAL A 228 -4.47 2.27 31.75
N ASP A 229 -4.18 1.01 32.10
CA ASP A 229 -3.60 0.68 33.41
C ASP A 229 -2.20 1.31 33.55
N ALA A 230 -1.37 1.27 32.51
CA ALA A 230 -0.04 1.90 32.51
C ALA A 230 -0.05 3.44 32.58
N VAL A 231 -1.14 4.08 32.15
CA VAL A 231 -1.37 5.53 32.29
C VAL A 231 -1.82 5.88 33.70
N ALA A 232 -2.73 5.08 34.27
CA ALA A 232 -3.19 5.26 35.65
C ALA A 232 -2.03 5.17 36.65
N GLU A 233 -1.02 4.34 36.38
CA GLU A 233 0.15 4.14 37.24
C GLU A 233 1.27 5.19 37.08
N HIS A 234 1.44 5.77 35.88
CA HIS A 234 2.65 6.54 35.55
C HIS A 234 2.42 7.92 34.93
N GLY A 235 1.18 8.41 34.82
CA GLY A 235 0.86 9.76 34.33
C GLY A 235 0.38 9.81 32.86
N SER A 236 0.39 11.02 32.27
CA SER A 236 -0.33 11.37 31.03
C SER A 236 -0.07 10.42 29.85
N TYR A 237 -1.15 9.82 29.31
CA TYR A 237 -1.15 9.01 28.08
C TYR A 237 -0.52 9.74 26.90
N TRP A 238 -0.79 11.04 26.78
CA TRP A 238 -0.24 11.86 25.70
C TRP A 238 1.28 11.99 25.79
N GLY A 239 1.83 12.06 27.00
CA GLY A 239 3.29 12.08 27.20
C GLY A 239 3.94 10.83 26.63
N LYS A 240 3.44 9.65 27.02
CA LYS A 240 3.93 8.36 26.50
C LYS A 240 3.70 8.21 24.98
N LEU A 241 2.53 8.63 24.48
CA LEU A 241 2.22 8.56 23.06
C LEU A 241 3.17 9.47 22.25
N PHE A 242 3.45 10.68 22.70
CA PHE A 242 4.35 11.63 22.02
C PHE A 242 5.81 11.20 22.09
N GLU A 243 6.27 10.72 23.25
CA GLU A 243 7.63 10.17 23.42
C GLU A 243 7.88 8.99 22.48
N GLY A 244 6.90 8.08 22.33
CA GLY A 244 7.02 6.90 21.47
C GLY A 244 6.83 7.14 19.96
N THR A 245 6.33 8.31 19.56
CA THR A 245 5.95 8.60 18.16
C THR A 245 6.74 9.74 17.52
N GLY A 246 7.57 10.44 18.31
CA GLY A 246 8.38 11.56 17.83
C GLY A 246 7.57 12.80 17.47
N VAL A 247 6.29 12.85 17.84
CA VAL A 247 5.41 14.01 17.68
C VAL A 247 5.55 14.92 18.89
N SER A 248 5.80 16.21 18.68
CA SER A 248 5.92 17.15 19.78
C SER A 248 4.56 17.69 20.25
N PRO A 249 4.39 18.04 21.55
CA PRO A 249 3.18 18.70 22.03
C PRO A 249 2.85 20.00 21.29
N HIS A 250 3.86 20.73 20.79
CA HIS A 250 3.66 21.94 20.00
C HIS A 250 3.04 21.65 18.63
N GLU A 251 3.42 20.56 17.96
CA GLU A 251 2.81 20.16 16.67
C GLU A 251 1.33 19.78 16.85
N VAL A 252 0.96 19.25 18.02
CA VAL A 252 -0.43 18.87 18.33
C VAL A 252 -1.27 20.05 18.81
N ALA A 253 -0.65 21.10 19.35
CA ALA A 253 -1.36 22.27 19.87
C ALA A 253 -2.19 23.00 18.80
N GLU A 254 -1.78 22.91 17.53
CA GLU A 254 -2.50 23.52 16.40
C GLU A 254 -3.58 22.61 15.80
N MET A 255 -3.63 21.33 16.22
CA MET A 255 -4.61 20.36 15.74
C MET A 255 -5.96 20.53 16.43
N ARG A 256 -7.02 20.17 15.72
CA ARG A 256 -8.42 20.30 16.13
C ARG A 256 -9.02 18.98 16.56
N CYS A 257 -8.63 17.86 15.95
CA CYS A 257 -9.25 16.56 16.22
C CYS A 257 -8.24 15.42 16.40
N TYR A 258 -8.71 14.32 17.02
CA TYR A 258 -7.90 13.10 17.19
C TYR A 258 -7.42 12.51 15.86
N GLY A 259 -8.19 12.70 14.78
CA GLY A 259 -7.82 12.24 13.44
C GLY A 259 -6.51 12.85 12.95
N GLU A 260 -6.33 14.15 13.10
CA GLU A 260 -5.12 14.87 12.68
C GLU A 260 -3.88 14.38 13.44
N VAL A 261 -4.02 14.11 14.75
CA VAL A 261 -2.94 13.56 15.58
C VAL A 261 -2.59 12.14 15.15
N ALA A 262 -3.60 11.29 14.97
CA ALA A 262 -3.40 9.89 14.56
C ALA A 262 -2.75 9.81 13.17
N ASP A 263 -3.16 10.68 12.25
CA ASP A 263 -2.60 10.78 10.91
C ASP A 263 -1.14 11.26 10.95
N LEU A 264 -0.79 12.28 11.74
CA LEU A 264 0.61 12.69 11.92
C LEU A 264 1.46 11.56 12.53
N VAL A 265 0.97 10.89 13.57
CA VAL A 265 1.66 9.75 14.19
C VAL A 265 1.91 8.64 13.17
N LEU A 266 0.89 8.26 12.40
CA LEU A 266 1.02 7.23 11.37
C LEU A 266 2.02 7.64 10.30
N PHE A 267 2.00 8.90 9.85
CA PHE A 267 2.96 9.43 8.91
C PHE A 267 4.40 9.33 9.45
N ARG A 268 4.64 9.76 10.70
CA ARG A 268 5.96 9.65 11.34
C ARG A 268 6.43 8.19 11.40
N LYS A 269 5.55 7.26 11.80
CA LYS A 269 5.85 5.83 11.83
C LYS A 269 6.19 5.26 10.46
N GLN A 270 5.54 5.72 9.40
CA GLN A 270 5.86 5.29 8.03
C GLN A 270 7.23 5.79 7.55
N LEU A 271 7.73 6.90 8.10
CA LEU A 271 9.04 7.45 7.77
C LEU A 271 10.20 6.88 8.60
N GLU A 272 9.94 6.14 9.69
CA GLU A 272 11.01 5.62 10.57
C GLU A 272 12.03 4.78 9.79
N ILE A 273 11.57 3.76 9.07
CA ILE A 273 12.45 2.85 8.30
C ILE A 273 13.16 3.60 7.16
N PRO A 274 12.47 4.37 6.29
CA PRO A 274 13.13 5.17 5.27
C PRO A 274 14.20 6.14 5.82
N ALA A 275 13.89 6.83 6.92
CA ALA A 275 14.78 7.82 7.50
C ALA A 275 16.02 7.19 8.13
N GLU A 276 15.85 6.08 8.84
CA GLU A 276 16.96 5.32 9.43
C GLU A 276 17.94 4.87 8.34
N HIS A 277 17.43 4.27 7.26
CA HIS A 277 18.28 3.83 6.15
C HIS A 277 19.02 4.97 5.45
N LEU A 278 18.38 6.13 5.31
CA LEU A 278 18.99 7.32 4.69
C LEU A 278 19.90 8.09 5.66
N GLY A 279 19.98 7.70 6.93
CA GLY A 279 20.77 8.37 7.96
C GLY A 279 20.24 9.75 8.34
N TYR A 280 18.94 10.00 8.19
CA TYR A 280 18.34 11.28 8.56
C TYR A 280 18.04 11.36 10.05
N THR A 281 18.32 12.53 10.62
CA THR A 281 18.13 12.82 12.04
C THR A 281 16.67 13.17 12.35
N ALA A 282 16.24 12.95 13.59
CA ALA A 282 14.92 13.40 14.07
C ALA A 282 14.70 14.91 13.88
N ALA A 283 15.76 15.72 13.95
CA ALA A 283 15.68 17.16 13.69
C ALA A 283 15.28 17.47 12.24
N GLN A 284 15.89 16.77 11.26
CA GLN A 284 15.52 16.92 9.85
C GLN A 284 14.07 16.48 9.61
N LEU A 285 13.64 15.37 10.21
CA LEU A 285 12.28 14.88 10.05
C LEU A 285 11.24 15.89 10.59
N ARG A 286 11.51 16.62 11.68
CA ARG A 286 10.55 17.59 12.24
C ARG A 286 10.15 18.71 11.28
N CYS A 287 10.99 19.05 10.31
CA CYS A 287 10.69 20.06 9.28
C CYS A 287 9.77 19.54 8.17
N ILE A 288 9.57 18.23 8.11
CA ILE A 288 8.82 17.56 7.06
C ILE A 288 7.32 17.59 7.36
N ARG A 289 6.53 17.78 6.31
CA ARG A 289 5.07 17.86 6.37
C ARG A 289 4.41 16.76 5.53
N PRO A 290 3.33 16.11 6.00
CA PRO A 290 2.66 15.04 5.27
C PRO A 290 2.16 15.45 3.87
N GLU A 291 1.80 16.72 3.70
CA GLU A 291 1.27 17.29 2.45
C GLU A 291 2.31 17.33 1.32
N GLN A 292 3.58 17.07 1.63
CA GLN A 292 4.65 17.01 0.64
C GLN A 292 4.77 15.62 -0.02
N PHE A 293 4.12 14.59 0.52
CA PHE A 293 4.31 13.19 0.12
C PHE A 293 3.16 12.70 -0.76
N PRO A 294 3.39 12.43 -2.05
CA PRO A 294 2.37 11.85 -2.93
C PRO A 294 1.80 10.54 -2.39
N THR A 295 2.67 9.66 -1.87
CA THR A 295 2.25 8.37 -1.29
C THR A 295 1.31 8.56 -0.10
N TRP A 296 1.63 9.50 0.80
CA TRP A 296 0.80 9.82 1.95
C TRP A 296 -0.57 10.37 1.53
N LEU A 297 -0.56 11.41 0.70
CA LEU A 297 -1.78 12.07 0.22
C LEU A 297 -2.71 11.09 -0.49
N LEU A 298 -2.16 10.19 -1.30
CA LEU A 298 -2.95 9.19 -2.01
C LEU A 298 -3.55 8.14 -1.08
N HIS A 299 -2.79 7.67 -0.10
CA HIS A 299 -3.30 6.76 0.94
C HIS A 299 -4.43 7.43 1.72
N HIS A 300 -4.21 8.65 2.21
CA HIS A 300 -5.19 9.41 2.97
C HIS A 300 -6.47 9.66 2.14
N ALA A 301 -6.34 10.17 0.91
CA ALA A 301 -7.47 10.41 0.03
C ALA A 301 -8.27 9.14 -0.28
N PHE A 302 -7.58 8.02 -0.52
CA PHE A 302 -8.22 6.73 -0.75
C PHE A 302 -8.97 6.24 0.50
N LYS A 303 -8.36 6.31 1.69
CA LYS A 303 -9.01 5.95 2.97
C LYS A 303 -10.27 6.77 3.20
N THR A 304 -10.24 8.06 2.92
CA THR A 304 -11.33 9.03 3.15
C THR A 304 -12.47 8.91 2.13
N HIS A 305 -12.17 8.60 0.86
CA HIS A 305 -13.16 8.64 -0.23
C HIS A 305 -13.54 7.27 -0.81
N ARG A 306 -12.88 6.18 -0.40
CA ARG A 306 -13.24 4.82 -0.81
C ARG A 306 -14.67 4.46 -0.46
N GLN A 307 -15.21 3.49 -1.21
CA GLN A 307 -16.46 2.86 -0.81
C GLN A 307 -16.22 1.95 0.39
N LEU A 308 -17.05 2.06 1.43
CA LEU A 308 -17.03 1.10 2.52
C LEU A 308 -17.55 -0.24 1.99
N ALA A 309 -16.71 -1.28 2.02
CA ALA A 309 -17.09 -2.59 1.55
C ALA A 309 -17.95 -3.33 2.58
N ALA A 310 -18.94 -4.10 2.09
CA ALA A 310 -19.78 -4.96 2.92
C ALA A 310 -18.97 -6.02 3.68
N ARG A 311 -17.84 -6.46 3.09
CA ARG A 311 -16.85 -7.32 3.74
C ARG A 311 -15.46 -6.69 3.59
N THR A 312 -14.67 -6.75 4.63
CA THR A 312 -13.26 -6.38 4.60
C THR A 312 -12.46 -7.50 3.93
N ARG A 313 -11.42 -7.15 3.17
CA ARG A 313 -10.49 -8.16 2.62
C ARG A 313 -9.06 -7.78 2.96
N ALA A 314 -8.22 -8.77 3.24
CA ALA A 314 -6.79 -8.51 3.39
C ALA A 314 -6.16 -7.89 2.13
N SER A 315 -6.70 -8.21 0.94
CA SER A 315 -6.25 -7.64 -0.32
C SER A 315 -6.42 -6.12 -0.40
N ASP A 316 -7.35 -5.53 0.38
CA ASP A 316 -7.56 -4.07 0.42
C ASP A 316 -6.29 -3.32 0.82
N LEU A 317 -5.46 -3.94 1.68
CA LEU A 317 -4.18 -3.39 2.10
C LEU A 317 -3.14 -3.47 0.98
N THR A 318 -3.15 -4.54 0.17
CA THR A 318 -2.28 -4.60 -1.02
C THR A 318 -2.74 -3.58 -2.08
N ASP A 319 -4.05 -3.45 -2.29
CA ASP A 319 -4.63 -2.56 -3.30
C ASP A 319 -4.15 -1.11 -3.08
N ILE A 320 -4.14 -0.63 -1.83
CA ILE A 320 -3.68 0.73 -1.50
C ILE A 320 -2.15 0.88 -1.61
N GLN A 321 -1.40 -0.18 -1.29
CA GLN A 321 0.05 -0.21 -1.49
C GLN A 321 0.42 -0.15 -2.97
N LEU A 322 -0.32 -0.87 -3.83
CA LEU A 322 -0.13 -0.81 -5.28
C LEU A 322 -0.57 0.53 -5.86
N LEU A 323 -1.67 1.09 -5.36
CA LEU A 323 -2.15 2.40 -5.77
C LEU A 323 -1.11 3.50 -5.53
N SER A 324 -0.26 3.37 -4.51
CA SER A 324 0.83 4.32 -4.23
C SER A 324 1.83 4.46 -5.39
N PHE A 325 1.91 3.48 -6.29
CA PHE A 325 2.74 3.57 -7.49
C PHE A 325 2.08 4.27 -8.68
N ALA A 326 0.77 4.52 -8.64
CA ALA A 326 0.03 5.14 -9.73
C ALA A 326 0.60 6.50 -10.22
N PRO A 327 1.17 7.37 -9.36
CA PRO A 327 1.80 8.61 -9.83
C PRO A 327 3.05 8.38 -10.70
N TYR A 328 3.68 7.22 -10.56
CA TYR A 328 5.02 6.91 -11.08
C TYR A 328 5.00 5.98 -12.30
N MET A 329 3.81 5.58 -12.74
CA MET A 329 3.59 4.64 -13.85
C MET A 329 2.68 5.29 -14.91
N ASP A 330 2.75 4.85 -16.17
CA ASP A 330 1.87 5.39 -17.22
C ASP A 330 0.44 4.87 -17.11
N ALA A 331 0.29 3.60 -16.71
CA ALA A 331 -0.99 3.02 -16.37
C ALA A 331 -0.87 2.01 -15.23
N LEU A 332 -1.79 2.09 -14.26
CA LEU A 332 -2.00 1.06 -13.24
C LEU A 332 -3.36 0.40 -13.47
N PHE A 333 -3.36 -0.91 -13.68
CA PHE A 333 -4.59 -1.71 -13.72
C PHE A 333 -4.96 -2.16 -12.31
N VAL A 334 -6.24 -2.00 -12.00
CA VAL A 334 -6.82 -2.37 -10.71
C VAL A 334 -8.17 -3.05 -10.90
N ASP A 335 -8.63 -3.74 -9.87
CA ASP A 335 -9.95 -4.36 -9.87
C ASP A 335 -11.08 -3.30 -9.91
N LYS A 336 -12.31 -3.75 -10.18
CA LYS A 336 -13.49 -2.87 -10.33
C LYS A 336 -13.74 -1.98 -9.12
N ARG A 337 -13.58 -2.50 -7.90
CA ARG A 337 -13.84 -1.77 -6.65
C ARG A 337 -12.76 -0.72 -6.41
N THR A 338 -11.50 -1.09 -6.59
CA THR A 338 -10.38 -0.14 -6.45
C THR A 338 -10.48 0.98 -7.48
N HIS A 339 -10.81 0.65 -8.74
CA HIS A 339 -11.03 1.64 -9.79
C HIS A 339 -12.14 2.66 -9.43
N GLU A 340 -13.27 2.19 -8.89
CA GLU A 340 -14.36 3.06 -8.48
C GLU A 340 -14.00 3.95 -7.27
N SER A 341 -13.22 3.42 -6.32
CA SER A 341 -12.66 4.24 -5.23
C SER A 341 -11.70 5.31 -5.75
N VAL A 342 -10.81 4.98 -6.71
CA VAL A 342 -9.93 5.97 -7.35
C VAL A 342 -10.72 7.03 -8.12
N ARG A 343 -11.80 6.64 -8.81
CA ARG A 343 -12.69 7.60 -9.48
C ARG A 343 -13.26 8.61 -8.48
N ARG A 344 -13.65 8.17 -7.28
CA ARG A 344 -14.13 9.04 -6.21
C ARG A 344 -13.03 9.95 -5.66
N VAL A 345 -11.82 9.42 -5.44
CA VAL A 345 -10.65 10.22 -5.06
C VAL A 345 -10.42 11.35 -6.06
N ARG A 346 -10.36 11.03 -7.36
CA ARG A 346 -10.17 12.05 -8.42
C ARG A 346 -11.24 13.15 -8.42
N GLN A 347 -12.46 12.83 -8.02
CA GLN A 347 -13.56 13.79 -8.00
C GLN A 347 -13.61 14.63 -6.73
N LYS A 348 -13.11 14.11 -5.60
CA LYS A 348 -13.31 14.71 -4.27
C LYS A 348 -12.03 15.28 -3.66
N ASP A 349 -10.87 14.85 -4.13
CA ASP A 349 -9.56 15.27 -3.63
C ASP A 349 -8.70 15.81 -4.79
N PRO A 350 -8.75 17.14 -5.05
CA PRO A 350 -7.97 17.76 -6.13
C PRO A 350 -6.46 17.59 -5.95
N THR A 351 -5.98 17.56 -4.71
CA THR A 351 -4.56 17.44 -4.38
C THR A 351 -4.04 16.08 -4.82
N ALA A 352 -4.70 14.99 -4.42
CA ALA A 352 -4.34 13.65 -4.88
C ALA A 352 -4.56 13.48 -6.39
N ALA A 353 -5.60 14.10 -6.95
CA ALA A 353 -5.88 14.03 -8.38
C ALA A 353 -4.77 14.63 -9.25
N ALA A 354 -4.05 15.64 -8.74
CA ALA A 354 -3.06 16.42 -9.49
C ALA A 354 -1.86 15.59 -9.98
N PHE A 355 -1.45 14.57 -9.23
CA PHE A 355 -0.32 13.71 -9.59
C PHE A 355 -0.74 12.28 -9.98
N LEU A 356 -2.02 11.93 -9.83
CA LEU A 356 -2.53 10.62 -10.24
C LEU A 356 -2.53 10.46 -11.77
N ARG A 357 -1.80 9.46 -12.27
CA ARG A 357 -1.79 9.07 -13.69
C ARG A 357 -2.82 7.99 -14.00
N SER A 358 -2.80 7.42 -15.21
CA SER A 358 -3.90 6.55 -15.68
C SER A 358 -4.12 5.36 -14.74
N THR A 359 -5.36 5.21 -14.25
CA THR A 359 -5.80 4.06 -13.48
C THR A 359 -6.93 3.40 -14.24
N MET A 360 -6.74 2.15 -14.65
CA MET A 360 -7.63 1.45 -15.58
C MET A 360 -8.13 0.15 -14.96
N ARG A 361 -9.16 -0.44 -15.57
CA ARG A 361 -9.64 -1.79 -15.23
C ARG A 361 -9.72 -2.63 -16.49
N ALA A 362 -9.43 -3.92 -16.34
CA ALA A 362 -9.55 -4.90 -17.42
C ALA A 362 -10.06 -6.23 -16.87
N SER A 363 -10.77 -6.99 -17.70
CA SER A 363 -11.28 -8.32 -17.33
C SER A 363 -10.20 -9.40 -17.40
N SER A 364 -9.09 -9.15 -18.09
CA SER A 364 -7.96 -10.07 -18.22
C SER A 364 -6.68 -9.30 -18.50
N TRP A 365 -5.53 -9.95 -18.30
CA TRP A 365 -4.23 -9.37 -18.60
C TRP A 365 -4.06 -9.07 -20.10
N GLU A 366 -4.61 -9.88 -21.01
CA GLU A 366 -4.55 -9.61 -22.46
C GLU A 366 -5.26 -8.31 -22.82
N ARG A 367 -6.42 -8.09 -22.19
CA ARG A 367 -7.18 -6.86 -22.38
C ARG A 367 -6.46 -5.67 -21.77
N ALA A 368 -5.81 -5.85 -20.62
CA ALA A 368 -5.00 -4.81 -19.99
C ALA A 368 -3.87 -4.33 -20.93
N LEU A 369 -3.07 -5.26 -21.48
CA LEU A 369 -2.00 -4.93 -22.43
C LEU A 369 -2.53 -4.18 -23.67
N SER A 370 -3.70 -4.58 -24.17
CA SER A 370 -4.31 -3.96 -25.35
C SER A 370 -4.81 -2.54 -25.07
N LEU A 371 -5.39 -2.31 -23.89
CA LEU A 371 -5.93 -1.00 -23.48
C LEU A 371 -4.82 0.01 -23.16
N ALA A 372 -3.73 -0.45 -22.56
CA ALA A 372 -2.67 0.42 -22.05
C ALA A 372 -1.94 1.22 -23.15
N LEU A 373 -1.96 0.73 -24.39
CA LEU A 373 -1.29 1.36 -25.53
C LEU A 373 -2.26 2.11 -26.45
N GLY A 374 -3.55 2.20 -26.08
CA GLY A 374 -4.60 2.78 -26.92
C GLY A 374 -4.94 1.96 -28.18
N PRO A 375 -6.01 2.31 -28.91
CA PRO A 375 -6.29 1.74 -30.22
C PRO A 375 -5.10 1.99 -31.16
N SER A 376 -4.75 0.97 -31.96
CA SER A 376 -3.82 1.17 -33.07
C SER A 376 -4.36 2.29 -33.95
N LEU A 377 -3.56 3.32 -34.22
CA LEU A 377 -3.92 4.31 -35.25
C LEU A 377 -3.90 3.70 -36.67
N ASP A 378 -3.51 2.43 -36.81
CA ASP A 378 -3.57 1.69 -38.07
C ASP A 378 -4.80 0.77 -38.11
N GLY A 379 -5.96 1.38 -38.34
CA GLY A 379 -7.24 0.69 -38.44
C GLY A 379 -8.34 1.53 -39.07
N LYS A 380 -7.98 2.38 -40.04
CA LYS A 380 -8.91 2.96 -41.01
C LYS A 380 -8.58 2.40 -42.39
N THR A 381 -9.30 1.35 -42.77
CA THR A 381 -10.14 1.27 -43.98
C THR A 381 -11.00 0.03 -43.88
#